data_AF-A0AAF0JPK9-F1
#
_entry.id   AF-A0AAF0JPK9-F1
#
_cell.length_a   1.000
_cell.length_b   1.000
_cell.length_c   1.000
_cell.angle_alpha   90.00
_cell.angle_beta   90.00
_cell.angle_gamma   90.00
#
_symmetry.space_group_name_H-M   'P 1'
#
loop_
_entity.id
_entity.type
_entity.pdbx_description
1 polymer ?
#
loop_
_entity_poly.entity_id
_entity_poly.type
_entity_poly.pdbx_seq_one_letter_code
_entity_poly.pdbx_strand_id
1 'polypeptide(L)'
;MTIYWERCSICSRYHAVKQCVLYSDILVCPHCCVICPKRSTCPKPVWEIELREKKLVEAKKPVVQQKKRAEKVLLDLLSKLEAKE
;
A
#
# COMPACT_ATOMS: atom_id res chain seq x y z
N MET A 1 7.21 13.87 -4.75
CA MET A 1 5.85 14.42 -4.57
C MET A 1 5.91 15.40 -3.41
N THR A 2 5.88 16.70 -3.71
CA THR A 2 5.75 17.75 -2.69
C THR A 2 4.29 17.80 -2.24
N ILE A 3 4.04 17.52 -0.96
CA ILE A 3 2.71 17.66 -0.37
C ILE A 3 2.58 19.12 0.04
N TYR A 4 1.82 19.90 -0.71
CA TYR A 4 1.50 21.27 -0.33
C TYR A 4 0.41 21.23 0.74
N TRP A 5 0.72 21.81 1.91
CA TRP A 5 -0.24 22.02 2.98
C TRP A 5 -0.99 23.30 2.67
N GLU A 6 -2.25 23.16 2.24
CA GLU A 6 -3.11 24.29 1.93
C GLU A 6 -4.32 24.30 2.85
N ARG A 7 -5.03 25.43 2.84
CA ARG A 7 -6.18 25.64 3.70
C ARG A 7 -7.41 24.93 3.11
N CYS A 8 -8.00 24.02 3.88
CA CYS A 8 -9.26 23.39 3.51
C CYS A 8 -10.39 24.44 3.46
N SER A 9 -11.14 24.50 2.36
CA SER A 9 -12.26 25.44 2.21
C SER A 9 -13.44 25.17 3.16
N ILE A 10 -13.50 23.98 3.77
CA ILE A 10 -14.60 23.57 4.66
C ILE A 10 -14.26 23.82 6.14
N CYS A 11 -13.16 23.24 6.64
CA CYS A 11 -12.77 23.38 8.05
C CYS A 11 -11.77 24.51 8.30
N SER A 12 -11.26 25.15 7.24
CA SER A 12 -10.29 26.25 7.30
C SER A 12 -8.93 25.92 7.95
N ARG A 13 -8.66 24.63 8.21
CA ARG A 13 -7.38 24.12 8.74
C ARG A 13 -6.43 23.75 7.60
N TYR A 14 -5.13 23.82 7.88
CA TYR A 14 -4.09 23.39 6.96
C TYR A 14 -3.95 21.88 6.97
N HIS A 15 -4.16 21.26 5.81
CA HIS A 15 -4.04 19.82 5.62
C HIS A 15 -3.50 19.55 4.21
N ALA A 16 -3.13 18.29 3.95
CA ALA A 16 -3.03 17.81 2.58
C ALA A 16 -4.43 17.82 1.96
N VAL A 17 -4.76 18.85 1.19
CA VAL A 17 -6.05 19.00 0.51
C VAL A 17 -5.93 18.49 -0.92
N LYS A 18 -7.07 18.10 -1.49
CA LYS A 18 -7.20 17.85 -2.93
C LYS A 18 -8.44 18.59 -3.44
N GLN A 19 -8.45 18.85 -4.74
CA GLN A 19 -9.61 19.43 -5.41
C GLN A 19 -10.79 18.46 -5.38
N CYS A 20 -11.98 18.95 -5.03
CA CYS A 20 -13.19 18.15 -5.03
C CYS A 20 -13.66 17.89 -6.47
N VAL A 21 -14.01 16.63 -6.78
CA VAL A 21 -14.45 16.26 -8.14
C VAL A 21 -15.85 16.77 -8.47
N LEU A 22 -16.71 16.91 -7.45
CA LEU A 22 -18.07 17.42 -7.63
C LEU A 22 -18.12 18.96 -7.71
N TYR A 23 -17.15 19.64 -7.11
CA TYR A 23 -17.07 21.09 -7.08
C TYR A 23 -15.62 21.52 -7.30
N SER A 24 -15.30 21.92 -8.52
CA SER A 24 -13.94 22.29 -8.95
C SER A 24 -13.35 23.43 -8.12
N ASP A 25 -14.18 24.27 -7.54
CA ASP A 25 -13.72 25.52 -6.89
C ASP A 25 -13.33 25.29 -5.42
N ILE A 26 -13.47 24.06 -4.91
CA ILE A 26 -13.33 23.76 -3.49
C ILE A 26 -12.17 22.79 -3.27
N LEU A 27 -11.25 23.19 -2.39
CA LEU A 27 -10.18 22.36 -1.88
C LEU A 27 -10.61 21.72 -0.56
N VAL A 28 -10.59 20.40 -0.51
CA VAL A 28 -11.16 19.64 0.61
C VAL A 28 -10.11 18.71 1.20
N CYS A 29 -10.04 18.65 2.53
CA CYS A 29 -9.21 17.67 3.23
C CYS A 29 -9.91 16.30 3.29
N PRO A 30 -9.16 15.19 3.45
CA PRO A 30 -9.74 13.85 3.56
C PRO A 30 -10.84 13.74 4.62
N HIS A 31 -10.66 14.37 5.79
CA HIS A 31 -11.64 14.35 6.87
C HIS A 31 -12.98 14.96 6.47
N CYS A 32 -12.97 16.17 5.88
CA CYS A 32 -14.19 16.82 5.41
C CYS A 32 -14.82 16.08 4.23
N CYS A 33 -14.01 15.41 3.41
CA CYS A 33 -14.51 14.57 2.31
C CYS A 33 -15.27 13.33 2.83
N VAL A 34 -14.80 12.70 3.91
CA VAL A 34 -15.48 11.54 4.53
C VAL A 34 -16.85 11.91 5.08
N ILE A 35 -17.00 13.11 5.64
CA ILE A 35 -18.24 13.61 6.25
C ILE A 35 -19.22 14.17 5.19
N CYS A 36 -18.81 14.25 3.92
CA CYS A 36 -19.63 14.82 2.86
C CYS A 36 -20.92 14.01 2.63
N PRO A 37 -22.11 14.64 2.63
CA PRO A 37 -23.39 13.94 2.42
C PRO A 37 -23.55 13.41 0.99
N LYS A 38 -22.84 13.98 0.01
CA LYS A 38 -22.85 13.54 -1.40
C LYS A 38 -21.80 12.45 -1.69
N ARG A 39 -21.21 11.83 -0.66
CA ARG A 39 -20.15 10.82 -0.81
C ARG A 39 -20.60 9.61 -1.64
N SER A 40 -21.86 9.19 -1.54
CA SER A 40 -22.42 8.05 -2.28
C SER A 40 -22.43 8.24 -3.80
N THR A 41 -22.45 9.48 -4.27
CA THR A 41 -22.48 9.83 -5.70
C THR A 41 -21.12 10.29 -6.22
N CYS A 42 -20.08 10.30 -5.37
CA CYS A 42 -18.78 10.83 -5.75
C CYS A 42 -17.96 9.76 -6.48
N PRO A 43 -17.52 9.99 -7.74
CA PRO A 43 -16.81 8.99 -8.53
C PRO A 43 -15.36 8.77 -8.06
N LYS A 44 -14.76 9.77 -7.40
CA LYS A 44 -13.37 9.71 -6.93
C LYS A 44 -13.19 10.52 -5.63
N PRO A 45 -13.36 9.88 -4.47
CA PRO A 45 -13.22 10.56 -3.18
C PRO A 45 -11.78 10.96 -2.87
N VAL A 46 -11.60 12.11 -2.21
CA VAL A 46 -10.28 12.62 -1.77
C VAL A 46 -9.60 11.69 -0.76
N TRP A 47 -10.38 11.03 0.08
CA TRP A 47 -9.92 10.07 1.08
C TRP A 47 -9.47 8.73 0.49
N GLU A 48 -9.79 8.46 -0.78
CA GLU A 48 -9.33 7.24 -1.44
C GLU A 48 -7.82 7.35 -1.66
N ILE A 49 -7.10 6.49 -0.96
CA ILE A 49 -5.67 6.32 -1.13
C ILE A 49 -5.53 5.46 -2.39
N GLU A 50 -5.08 6.06 -3.48
CA GLU A 50 -4.60 5.30 -4.63
C GLU A 50 -3.35 4.55 -4.19
N LEU A 51 -3.55 3.39 -3.56
CA LEU A 51 -2.53 2.37 -3.44
C LEU A 51 -2.28 1.94 -4.86
N ARG A 52 -1.30 2.58 -5.52
CA ARG A 52 -0.72 2.03 -6.72
C ARG A 52 -0.21 0.66 -6.32
N GLU A 53 -0.97 -0.37 -6.65
CA GLU A 53 -0.49 -1.73 -6.65
C GLU A 53 0.73 -1.70 -7.56
N LYS A 54 1.92 -1.57 -6.94
CA LYS A 54 3.13 -2.02 -7.58
C LYS A 54 2.78 -3.48 -7.85
N LYS A 55 2.43 -3.81 -9.09
CA LYS A 55 2.47 -5.19 -9.56
C LYS A 55 3.86 -5.66 -9.16
N LEU A 56 3.93 -6.36 -8.03
CA LEU A 56 5.09 -7.13 -7.66
C LEU A 56 5.11 -8.15 -8.78
N VAL A 57 5.83 -7.83 -9.87
CA VAL A 57 6.14 -8.79 -10.91
C VAL A 57 6.71 -9.96 -10.14
N GLU A 58 5.92 -11.03 -10.09
CA GLU A 58 6.15 -12.16 -9.22
C GLU A 58 7.53 -12.73 -9.54
N ALA A 59 8.54 -12.33 -8.78
CA ALA A 59 9.79 -13.05 -8.71
C ALA A 59 9.53 -14.33 -7.91
N LYS A 60 8.71 -15.23 -8.46
CA LYS A 60 8.36 -16.57 -7.95
C LYS A 60 9.54 -17.55 -8.03
N LYS A 61 10.76 -17.12 -7.74
CA LYS A 61 11.97 -17.95 -7.87
C LYS A 61 12.79 -18.21 -6.59
N PRO A 62 12.78 -17.42 -5.50
CA PRO A 62 13.71 -17.69 -4.39
C PRO A 62 13.23 -18.77 -3.40
N VAL A 63 11.91 -18.94 -3.18
CA VAL A 63 11.41 -19.79 -2.08
C VAL A 63 11.56 -21.29 -2.36
N VAL A 64 11.30 -21.72 -3.61
CA VAL A 64 11.40 -23.15 -3.98
C VAL A 64 12.86 -23.62 -4.01
N GLN A 65 13.79 -22.74 -4.37
CA GLN A 65 15.21 -23.06 -4.45
C GLN A 65 15.88 -23.15 -3.08
N GLN A 66 15.41 -22.37 -2.10
CA GLN A 66 15.89 -22.45 -0.71
C GLN A 66 15.47 -23.76 -0.03
N LYS A 67 14.22 -24.23 -0.23
CA LYS A 67 13.77 -25.52 0.33
C LYS A 67 14.60 -26.71 -0.14
N LYS A 68 14.88 -26.80 -1.45
CA LYS A 68 15.72 -27.88 -2.02
C LYS A 68 17.16 -27.85 -1.50
N ARG A 69 17.71 -26.67 -1.20
CA ARG A 69 19.06 -26.57 -0.60
C ARG A 69 19.05 -27.02 0.86
N ALA A 70 18.05 -26.61 1.64
CA ALA A 70 17.92 -27.01 3.03
C ALA A 70 17.77 -28.54 3.18
N GLU A 71 16.95 -29.18 2.34
CA GLU A 71 16.77 -30.63 2.33
C GLU A 71 18.08 -31.38 2.01
N LYS A 72 18.86 -30.91 1.03
CA LYS A 72 20.16 -31.52 0.70
C LYS A 72 21.17 -31.42 1.84
N VAL A 73 21.20 -30.28 2.53
CA VAL A 73 22.11 -30.09 3.68
C VAL A 73 21.70 -30.99 4.84
N LEU A 74 20.40 -31.12 5.11
CA LEU A 74 19.88 -32.03 6.14
C LEU A 74 20.27 -33.48 5.88
N LEU A 75 20.11 -33.95 4.63
CA LEU A 75 20.49 -35.32 4.25
C LEU A 75 22.00 -35.58 4.39
N ASP A 76 22.84 -34.61 4.06
CA ASP A 76 24.31 -34.73 4.19
C ASP A 76 24.78 -34.73 5.66
N LEU A 77 24.04 -34.06 6.55
CA LEU A 77 24.32 -34.10 7.99
C LEU A 77 23.91 -35.43 8.61
N LEU A 78 22.76 -35.98 8.20
CA LEU A 78 22.28 -37.28 8.69
C LEU A 78 23.23 -38.42 8.29
N SER A 79 23.68 -38.45 7.03
CA SER A 79 24.62 -39.48 6.56
C SER A 79 25.98 -39.44 7.26
N LYS A 80 26.46 -38.24 7.65
CA LYS A 80 27.70 -38.08 8.43
C LYS A 80 27.58 -38.50 9.89
N LEU A 81 26.37 -38.47 10.45
CA LEU A 81 26.11 -38.98 11.80
C LEU A 81 26.01 -40.50 11.78
N GLU A 82 25.31 -41.08 10.80
CA GLU A 82 25.23 -42.54 10.61
C GLU A 82 26.60 -43.17 10.30
N ALA A 83 27.49 -42.47 9.61
CA ALA A 83 28.86 -42.94 9.35
C ALA A 83 29.84 -42.77 10.53
N LYS A 84 29.40 -42.20 11.65
CA LYS A 84 30.20 -41.96 12.86
C LYS A 84 29.88 -42.91 14.03
N GLU A 85 28.96 -43.85 13.84
CA GLU A 85 28.83 -45.08 14.64
C GLU A 85 29.61 -46.22 13.99
#